data_AF-A0A842MF64-F1
#
_entry.id   AF-A0A842MF64-F1
#
_cell.length_a   1.000
_cell.length_b   1.000
_cell.length_c   1.000
_cell.angle_alpha   90.00
_cell.angle_beta   90.00
_cell.angle_gamma   90.00
#
_symmetry.space_group_name_H-M   'P 1'
#
loop_
_entity.id
_entity.type
_entity.pdbx_description
1 polymer ?
#
loop_
_entity_poly.entity_id
_entity_poly.type
_entity_poly.pdbx_seq_one_letter_code
_entity_poly.pdbx_strand_id
1 'polypeptide(L)'
;KEKLPSGFTIYEPTDLDLWNAYAASGMLAASMVNCGAARCAHSVSSVIVNYNEMLLNESGLPDVEFGRAVGTGLLLDFLTHALYGGGEVGLMNANHPNLKTTKLFAMPCVCAATALDAGTLTYPPEKTTGIFSQIFREIPEFKNPFESIAEAAFDPKKRRG
;
A
#
# COMPACT_ATOMS: atom_id res chain seq x y z
N LYS A 1 -7.75 6.51 25.85
CA LYS A 1 -8.60 7.68 26.16
C LYS A 1 -9.69 7.36 27.17
N GLU A 2 -10.72 6.60 26.79
CA GLU A 2 -11.86 6.30 27.68
C GLU A 2 -12.49 4.93 27.38
N LYS A 3 -13.25 4.40 28.33
CA LYS A 3 -14.00 3.14 28.17
C LYS A 3 -15.50 3.43 28.11
N LEU A 4 -16.15 2.98 27.05
CA LEU A 4 -17.58 3.17 26.80
C LEU A 4 -18.44 2.26 27.68
N PRO A 5 -19.76 2.55 27.82
CA PRO A 5 -20.67 1.71 28.60
C PRO A 5 -20.76 0.24 28.14
N SER A 6 -20.51 -0.01 26.84
CA SER A 6 -20.45 -1.36 26.27
C SER A 6 -19.21 -2.15 26.70
N GLY A 7 -18.22 -1.49 27.33
CA GLY A 7 -16.92 -2.06 27.66
C GLY A 7 -15.85 -1.84 26.58
N PHE A 8 -16.20 -1.29 25.42
CA PHE A 8 -15.24 -0.92 24.37
C PHE A 8 -14.29 0.18 24.86
N THR A 9 -13.00 0.07 24.53
CA THR A 9 -11.98 1.05 24.93
C THR A 9 -11.56 1.87 23.73
N ILE A 10 -11.77 3.19 23.79
CA ILE A 10 -11.29 4.13 22.78
C ILE A 10 -9.83 4.46 23.09
N TYR A 11 -8.96 4.17 22.12
CA TYR A 11 -7.55 4.49 22.18
C TYR A 11 -7.27 5.91 21.64
N GLU A 12 -6.12 6.46 22.01
CA GLU A 12 -5.61 7.70 21.43
C GLU A 12 -4.12 7.53 21.14
N PRO A 13 -3.61 8.10 20.03
CA PRO A 13 -2.21 7.96 19.68
C PRO A 13 -1.35 8.84 20.60
N THR A 14 -0.29 8.26 21.17
CA THR A 14 0.71 9.03 21.93
C THR A 14 1.55 9.92 20.99
N ASP A 15 1.85 9.41 19.81
CA ASP A 15 2.48 10.12 18.70
C ASP A 15 1.68 9.81 17.44
N LEU A 16 1.13 10.85 16.82
CA LEU A 16 0.21 10.72 15.69
C LEU A 16 0.92 10.26 14.42
N ASP A 17 2.13 10.76 14.17
CA ASP A 17 2.90 10.45 12.98
C ASP A 17 3.46 9.02 13.07
N LEU A 18 3.94 8.64 14.26
CA LEU A 18 4.39 7.28 14.51
C LEU A 18 3.23 6.28 14.44
N TRP A 19 2.07 6.61 15.02
CA TRP A 19 0.86 5.80 14.86
C TRP A 19 0.51 5.58 13.39
N ASN A 20 0.48 6.64 12.59
CA ASN A 20 0.18 6.55 11.18
C ASN A 20 1.20 5.66 10.43
N ALA A 21 2.49 5.73 10.78
CA ALA A 21 3.51 4.84 10.22
C ALA A 21 3.30 3.37 10.58
N TYR A 22 2.89 3.07 11.83
CA TYR A 22 2.54 1.71 12.26
C TYR A 22 1.29 1.20 11.53
N ALA A 23 0.24 2.01 11.46
CA ALA A 23 -0.98 1.67 10.74
C ALA A 23 -0.70 1.41 9.26
N ALA A 24 0.14 2.23 8.61
CA ALA A 24 0.52 2.04 7.21
C ALA A 24 1.34 0.76 6.97
N SER A 25 2.24 0.43 7.90
CA SER A 25 3.01 -0.82 7.84
C SER A 25 2.10 -2.04 7.98
N GLY A 26 1.11 -1.98 8.88
CA GLY A 26 0.09 -3.00 9.03
C GLY A 26 -0.79 -3.15 7.79
N MET A 27 -1.12 -2.05 7.10
CA MET A 27 -1.87 -2.09 5.83
C MET A 27 -1.11 -2.85 4.75
N LEU A 28 0.19 -2.56 4.59
CA LEU A 28 1.04 -3.30 3.64
C LEU A 28 1.12 -4.79 4.01
N ALA A 29 1.29 -5.11 5.30
CA ALA A 29 1.29 -6.48 5.77
C ALA A 29 -0.04 -7.20 5.49
N ALA A 30 -1.18 -6.54 5.74
CA ALA A 30 -2.50 -7.07 5.44
C ALA A 30 -2.67 -7.34 3.93
N SER A 31 -2.22 -6.42 3.07
CA SER A 31 -2.20 -6.63 1.62
C SER A 31 -1.37 -7.84 1.22
N MET A 32 -0.17 -8.02 1.79
CA MET A 32 0.67 -9.19 1.53
C MET A 32 0.02 -10.49 2.00
N VAL A 33 -0.57 -10.52 3.19
CA VAL A 33 -1.23 -11.72 3.73
C VAL A 33 -2.44 -12.09 2.89
N ASN A 34 -3.34 -11.15 2.61
CA ASN A 34 -4.58 -11.46 1.88
C ASN A 34 -4.32 -11.77 0.39
N CYS A 35 -3.57 -10.92 -0.30
CA CYS A 35 -3.27 -11.14 -1.72
C CYS A 35 -2.34 -12.35 -1.89
N GLY A 36 -1.43 -12.60 -0.95
CA GLY A 36 -0.57 -13.77 -0.92
C GLY A 36 -1.32 -15.07 -0.61
N ALA A 37 -2.37 -15.03 0.22
CA ALA A 37 -3.24 -16.18 0.43
C ALA A 37 -4.04 -16.54 -0.83
N ALA A 38 -4.58 -15.53 -1.51
CA ALA A 38 -5.34 -15.71 -2.75
C ALA A 38 -4.46 -15.96 -3.99
N ARG A 39 -3.17 -15.58 -3.93
CA ARG A 39 -2.25 -15.48 -5.08
C ARG A 39 -2.84 -14.66 -6.24
N CYS A 40 -3.56 -13.60 -5.89
CA CYS A 40 -4.35 -12.78 -6.80
C CYS A 40 -4.30 -11.31 -6.37
N ALA A 41 -3.88 -10.43 -7.28
CA ALA A 41 -3.70 -9.01 -6.98
C ALA A 41 -5.01 -8.22 -6.89
N HIS A 42 -6.10 -8.70 -7.50
CA HIS A 42 -7.38 -7.96 -7.60
C HIS A 42 -7.98 -7.58 -6.25
N SER A 43 -7.68 -8.35 -5.19
CA SER A 43 -8.22 -8.11 -3.85
C SER A 43 -7.61 -6.90 -3.11
N VAL A 44 -6.52 -6.32 -3.60
CA VAL A 44 -5.76 -5.30 -2.87
C VAL A 44 -6.56 -4.04 -2.55
N SER A 45 -7.45 -3.61 -3.44
CA SER A 45 -8.33 -2.45 -3.24
C SER A 45 -9.24 -2.68 -2.03
N SER A 46 -9.89 -3.84 -1.98
CA SER A 46 -10.75 -4.25 -0.87
C SER A 46 -9.97 -4.38 0.43
N VAL A 47 -8.73 -4.89 0.40
CA VAL A 47 -7.89 -4.99 1.60
C VAL A 47 -7.55 -3.62 2.16
N ILE A 48 -7.19 -2.65 1.30
CA ILE A 48 -6.90 -1.28 1.74
C ILE A 48 -8.12 -0.67 2.44
N VAL A 49 -9.33 -0.84 1.90
CA VAL A 49 -10.56 -0.33 2.53
C VAL A 49 -10.82 -1.04 3.86
N ASN A 50 -10.94 -2.36 3.84
CA ASN A 50 -11.39 -3.14 5.00
C ASN A 50 -10.37 -3.12 6.14
N TYR A 51 -9.06 -3.13 5.84
CA TYR A 51 -8.04 -3.00 6.89
C TYR A 51 -8.24 -1.71 7.69
N ASN A 52 -8.44 -0.59 7.00
CA ASN A 52 -8.57 0.72 7.62
C ASN A 52 -9.91 0.86 8.37
N GLU A 53 -11.02 0.37 7.78
CA GLU A 53 -12.31 0.37 8.47
C GLU A 53 -12.31 -0.51 9.71
N MET A 54 -11.71 -1.71 9.64
CA MET A 54 -11.58 -2.58 10.81
C MET A 54 -10.68 -1.96 11.88
N LEU A 55 -9.56 -1.35 11.50
CA LEU A 55 -8.65 -0.67 12.43
C LEU A 55 -9.35 0.45 13.20
N LEU A 56 -10.12 1.27 12.48
CA LEU A 56 -10.90 2.35 13.07
C LEU A 56 -11.97 1.81 14.02
N ASN A 57 -12.72 0.78 13.63
CA ASN A 57 -13.78 0.20 14.46
C ASN A 57 -13.25 -0.58 15.67
N GLU A 58 -12.05 -1.18 15.57
CA GLU A 58 -11.43 -1.94 16.65
C GLU A 58 -10.83 -1.05 17.75
N SER A 59 -10.34 0.14 17.38
CA SER A 59 -9.56 0.98 18.30
C SER A 59 -10.08 2.39 18.52
N GLY A 60 -10.90 2.92 17.61
CA GLY A 60 -11.28 4.33 17.57
C GLY A 60 -10.12 5.27 17.17
N LEU A 61 -8.96 4.73 16.79
CA LEU A 61 -7.83 5.50 16.27
C LEU A 61 -8.04 5.85 14.80
N PRO A 62 -7.48 6.97 14.32
CA PRO A 62 -7.54 7.29 12.90
C PRO A 62 -6.87 6.19 12.07
N ASP A 63 -7.44 5.93 10.90
CA ASP A 63 -6.91 5.04 9.89
C ASP A 63 -5.70 5.66 9.15
N VAL A 64 -5.14 4.90 8.21
CA VAL A 64 -3.96 5.32 7.45
C VAL A 64 -4.26 6.60 6.67
N GLU A 65 -3.40 7.59 6.87
CA GLU A 65 -3.54 8.93 6.30
C GLU A 65 -4.87 9.64 6.63
N PHE A 66 -5.49 9.33 7.77
CA PHE A 66 -6.66 10.05 8.29
C PHE A 66 -7.82 10.09 7.27
N GLY A 67 -8.19 8.94 6.72
CA GLY A 67 -9.31 8.73 5.81
C GLY A 67 -8.91 8.70 4.34
N ARG A 68 -7.71 9.19 4.00
CA ARG A 68 -7.27 9.21 2.59
C ARG A 68 -7.00 7.82 2.04
N ALA A 69 -6.51 6.88 2.86
CA ALA A 69 -6.28 5.50 2.42
C ALA A 69 -7.60 4.82 2.07
N VAL A 70 -8.63 4.92 2.91
CA VAL A 70 -9.98 4.39 2.61
C VAL A 70 -10.55 5.01 1.34
N GLY A 71 -10.53 6.35 1.23
CA GLY A 71 -11.05 7.03 0.04
C GLY A 71 -10.33 6.61 -1.25
N THR A 72 -9.01 6.40 -1.17
CA THR A 72 -8.22 5.91 -2.30
C THR A 72 -8.50 4.44 -2.60
N GLY A 73 -8.65 3.60 -1.57
CA GLY A 73 -9.04 2.20 -1.71
C GLY A 73 -10.40 2.04 -2.39
N LEU A 74 -11.40 2.84 -1.99
CA LEU A 74 -12.73 2.85 -2.60
C LEU A 74 -12.69 3.27 -4.08
N LEU A 75 -11.93 4.33 -4.40
CA LEU A 75 -11.79 4.78 -5.79
C LEU A 75 -11.03 3.75 -6.65
N LEU A 76 -9.98 3.16 -6.09
CA LEU A 76 -9.24 2.08 -6.74
C LEU A 76 -10.14 0.87 -6.99
N ASP A 77 -10.94 0.48 -6.00
CA ASP A 77 -11.88 -0.64 -6.10
C ASP A 77 -12.89 -0.39 -7.22
N PHE A 78 -13.52 0.77 -7.21
CA PHE A 78 -14.47 1.18 -8.24
C PHE A 78 -13.85 1.16 -9.64
N LEU A 79 -12.67 1.76 -9.83
CA LEU A 79 -12.03 1.87 -11.15
C LEU A 79 -11.26 0.61 -11.59
N THR A 80 -11.23 -0.44 -10.77
CA THR A 80 -10.69 -1.75 -11.15
C THR A 80 -11.79 -2.78 -11.41
N HIS A 81 -13.04 -2.48 -11.04
CA HIS A 81 -14.19 -3.38 -11.19
C HIS A 81 -15.39 -2.77 -11.94
N ALA A 82 -15.38 -1.47 -12.26
CA ALA A 82 -16.47 -0.80 -12.98
C ALA A 82 -16.13 -0.52 -14.45
N LEU A 83 -17.16 -0.15 -15.22
CA LEU A 83 -17.06 0.14 -16.66
C LEU A 83 -16.48 1.53 -16.98
N TYR A 84 -16.31 2.39 -15.97
CA TYR A 84 -16.10 3.83 -16.14
C TYR A 84 -14.65 4.25 -16.37
N GLY A 85 -13.74 3.29 -16.56
CA GLY A 85 -12.32 3.54 -16.78
C GLY A 85 -11.45 2.96 -15.66
N GLY A 86 -10.16 3.31 -15.69
CA GLY A 86 -9.15 2.62 -14.91
C GLY A 86 -8.64 1.39 -15.65
N GLY A 87 -8.67 0.24 -15.00
CA GLY A 87 -8.07 -1.00 -15.50
C GLY A 87 -7.63 -1.91 -14.38
N GLU A 88 -6.74 -2.86 -14.67
CA GLU A 88 -6.23 -3.77 -13.64
C GLU A 88 -5.30 -3.07 -12.65
N VAL A 89 -5.25 -3.58 -11.43
CA VAL A 89 -4.42 -3.02 -10.34
C VAL A 89 -2.94 -2.85 -10.73
N GLY A 90 -2.40 -3.75 -11.56
CA GLY A 90 -1.00 -3.70 -12.03
C GLY A 90 -0.69 -2.57 -13.02
N LEU A 91 -1.71 -1.89 -13.57
CA LEU A 91 -1.53 -0.73 -14.46
C LEU A 91 -1.52 0.60 -13.71
N MET A 92 -1.85 0.59 -12.43
CA MET A 92 -2.01 1.80 -11.63
C MET A 92 -0.65 2.36 -11.22
N ASN A 93 -0.56 3.68 -11.11
CA ASN A 93 0.60 4.36 -10.57
C ASN A 93 0.16 5.54 -9.70
N ALA A 94 1.08 6.07 -8.91
CA ALA A 94 0.80 7.15 -7.97
C ALA A 94 0.38 8.49 -8.61
N ASN A 95 0.62 8.69 -9.91
CA ASN A 95 0.14 9.87 -10.63
C ASN A 95 -1.27 9.65 -11.23
N HIS A 96 -1.72 8.40 -11.30
CA HIS A 96 -3.06 8.06 -11.79
C HIS A 96 -4.12 8.63 -10.83
N PRO A 97 -5.25 9.17 -11.34
CA PRO A 97 -6.34 9.70 -10.51
C PRO A 97 -6.79 8.77 -9.38
N ASN A 98 -6.68 7.46 -9.59
CA ASN A 98 -7.07 6.40 -8.66
C ASN A 98 -6.23 6.34 -7.39
N LEU A 99 -4.96 6.72 -7.45
CA LEU A 99 -4.00 6.56 -6.35
C LEU A 99 -3.41 7.87 -5.86
N LYS A 100 -3.47 8.94 -6.67
CA LYS A 100 -2.88 10.26 -6.36
C LYS A 100 -3.47 10.96 -5.12
N THR A 101 -4.62 10.48 -4.64
CA THR A 101 -5.29 11.02 -3.44
C THR A 101 -4.57 10.65 -2.15
N THR A 102 -3.87 9.51 -2.12
CA THR A 102 -2.92 9.19 -1.04
C THR A 102 -1.61 9.94 -1.23
N LYS A 103 -0.91 10.23 -0.13
CA LYS A 103 0.51 10.64 -0.16
C LYS A 103 1.41 9.42 -0.29
N LEU A 104 1.09 8.54 -1.26
CA LEU A 104 1.83 7.34 -1.65
C LEU A 104 1.71 6.12 -0.71
N PHE A 105 0.94 6.16 0.38
CA PHE A 105 0.87 5.01 1.31
C PHE A 105 0.14 3.79 0.74
N ALA A 106 -0.74 3.97 -0.26
CA ALA A 106 -1.45 2.86 -0.92
C ALA A 106 -0.62 2.19 -2.04
N MET A 107 0.30 2.91 -2.69
CA MET A 107 1.04 2.40 -3.85
C MET A 107 1.91 1.17 -3.50
N PRO A 108 2.64 1.12 -2.37
CA PRO A 108 3.38 -0.08 -1.96
C PRO A 108 2.50 -1.33 -1.85
N CYS A 109 1.25 -1.17 -1.41
CA CYS A 109 0.30 -2.27 -1.29
C CYS A 109 -0.03 -2.86 -2.67
N VAL A 110 -0.27 -2.00 -3.66
CA VAL A 110 -0.51 -2.40 -5.06
C VAL A 110 0.72 -3.11 -5.63
N CYS A 111 1.92 -2.55 -5.44
CA CYS A 111 3.16 -3.19 -5.87
C CYS A 111 3.34 -4.59 -5.26
N ALA A 112 3.10 -4.74 -3.95
CA ALA A 112 3.19 -6.02 -3.26
C ALA A 112 2.16 -7.03 -3.77
N ALA A 113 0.91 -6.59 -3.97
CA ALA A 113 -0.16 -7.45 -4.48
C ALA A 113 0.15 -7.95 -5.91
N THR A 114 0.59 -7.07 -6.80
CA THR A 114 1.00 -7.44 -8.16
C THR A 114 2.18 -8.39 -8.18
N ALA A 115 3.16 -8.22 -7.27
CA ALA A 115 4.30 -9.14 -7.15
C ALA A 115 3.90 -10.53 -6.62
N LEU A 116 2.82 -10.63 -5.85
CA LEU A 116 2.30 -11.89 -5.30
C LEU A 116 1.33 -12.64 -6.23
N ASP A 117 0.90 -11.97 -7.31
CA ASP A 117 -0.02 -12.52 -8.31
C ASP A 117 0.56 -13.74 -9.03
N ALA A 118 -0.25 -14.80 -9.21
CA ALA A 118 0.16 -16.02 -9.88
C ALA A 118 -0.28 -16.09 -11.35
N GLY A 119 -0.47 -14.94 -12.01
CA GLY A 119 -0.89 -14.86 -13.42
C GLY A 119 -2.39 -14.73 -13.61
N THR A 120 -3.06 -14.06 -12.67
CA THR A 120 -4.51 -13.76 -12.75
C THR A 120 -4.79 -12.48 -13.53
N LEU A 121 -3.79 -11.60 -13.65
CA LEU A 121 -3.87 -10.36 -14.42
C LEU A 121 -3.86 -10.61 -15.94
N THR A 122 -4.74 -9.93 -16.68
CA THR A 122 -4.76 -9.88 -18.15
C THR A 122 -3.56 -9.09 -18.72
N TYR A 123 -3.10 -8.10 -17.95
CA TYR A 123 -1.97 -7.23 -18.25
C TYR A 123 -0.87 -7.34 -17.18
N PRO A 124 -0.22 -8.51 -17.07
CA PRO A 124 0.82 -8.73 -16.08
C PRO A 124 2.09 -7.91 -16.40
N PRO A 125 3.02 -7.73 -15.44
CA PRO A 125 4.25 -6.95 -15.63
C PRO A 125 5.05 -7.33 -16.87
N GLU A 126 5.10 -8.63 -17.23
CA GLU A 126 5.78 -9.14 -18.42
C GLU A 126 5.23 -8.53 -19.71
N LYS A 127 3.93 -8.25 -19.76
CA LYS A 127 3.24 -7.69 -20.92
C LYS A 127 3.30 -6.17 -20.98
N THR A 128 3.38 -5.50 -19.83
CA THR A 128 3.24 -4.03 -19.74
C THR A 128 4.58 -3.31 -19.54
N THR A 129 5.54 -3.95 -18.88
CA THR A 129 6.80 -3.32 -18.44
C THR A 129 8.04 -4.17 -18.75
N GLY A 130 7.93 -5.20 -19.59
CA GLY A 130 9.03 -6.13 -19.89
C GLY A 130 10.34 -5.46 -20.32
N ILE A 131 10.30 -4.47 -21.21
CA ILE A 131 11.50 -3.73 -21.65
C ILE A 131 12.10 -2.89 -20.50
N PHE A 132 11.26 -2.21 -19.73
CA PHE A 132 11.73 -1.42 -18.59
C PHE A 132 12.41 -2.29 -17.54
N SER A 133 11.83 -3.47 -17.26
CA SER A 133 12.40 -4.45 -16.35
C SER A 133 13.81 -4.88 -16.78
N GLN A 134 14.05 -5.10 -18.08
CA GLN A 134 15.38 -5.46 -18.59
C GLN A 134 16.42 -4.34 -18.38
N ILE A 135 16.03 -3.08 -18.55
CA ILE A 135 16.95 -1.94 -18.41
C ILE A 135 17.23 -1.64 -16.93
N PHE A 136 16.18 -1.51 -16.12
CA PHE A 136 16.32 -1.06 -14.73
C PHE A 136 16.87 -2.13 -13.79
N ARG A 137 16.77 -3.43 -14.13
CA ARG A 137 17.38 -4.51 -13.34
C ARG A 137 18.91 -4.50 -13.37
N GLU A 138 19.53 -3.84 -14.35
CA GLU A 138 20.99 -3.70 -14.42
C GLU A 138 21.52 -2.61 -13.48
N ILE A 139 20.64 -1.74 -12.98
CA ILE A 139 21.01 -0.67 -12.04
C ILE A 139 20.90 -1.22 -10.60
N PRO A 140 22.01 -1.31 -9.84
CA PRO A 140 22.03 -1.95 -8.51
C PRO A 140 21.00 -1.36 -7.53
N GLU A 141 20.83 -0.05 -7.53
CA GLU A 141 19.94 0.68 -6.62
C GLU A 141 18.46 0.40 -6.89
N PHE A 142 18.10 0.03 -8.13
CA PHE A 142 16.73 -0.38 -8.47
C PHE A 142 16.52 -1.89 -8.29
N LYS A 143 17.57 -2.70 -8.47
CA LYS A 143 17.52 -4.14 -8.25
C LYS A 143 17.44 -4.51 -6.77
N ASN A 144 18.26 -3.88 -5.93
CA ASN A 144 18.40 -4.15 -4.50
C ASN A 144 18.20 -2.87 -3.65
N PRO A 145 17.03 -2.22 -3.73
CA PRO A 145 16.83 -0.89 -3.15
C PRO A 145 17.01 -0.85 -1.62
N PHE A 146 16.59 -1.88 -0.89
CA PHE A 146 16.72 -1.90 0.57
C PHE A 146 18.17 -1.94 1.04
N GLU A 147 19.02 -2.73 0.38
CA GLU A 147 20.46 -2.79 0.68
C GLU A 147 21.12 -1.45 0.39
N SER A 148 20.87 -0.87 -0.80
CA SER A 148 21.44 0.43 -1.18
C SER A 148 20.99 1.57 -0.25
N ILE A 149 19.73 1.57 0.19
CA ILE A 149 19.22 2.57 1.15
C ILE A 149 19.88 2.38 2.52
N ALA A 150 19.99 1.13 3.01
CA ALA A 150 20.61 0.85 4.30
C ALA A 150 22.10 1.25 4.31
N GLU A 151 22.87 0.87 3.29
CA GLU A 151 24.27 1.26 3.14
C GLU A 151 24.44 2.78 3.13
N ALA A 152 23.61 3.50 2.37
CA ALA A 152 23.64 4.95 2.34
C ALA A 152 23.27 5.59 3.69
N ALA A 153 22.34 4.99 4.44
CA ALA A 153 21.94 5.49 5.76
C ALA A 153 23.03 5.31 6.83
N PHE A 154 23.88 4.28 6.70
CA PHE A 154 25.00 4.02 7.62
C PHE A 154 26.32 4.68 7.18
N ASP A 155 26.42 5.18 5.95
CA ASP A 155 27.61 5.87 5.45
C ASP A 155 27.87 7.18 6.24
N PRO A 156 28.94 7.25 7.06
CA PRO A 156 29.25 8.43 7.87
C PRO A 156 29.62 9.65 7.02
N LYS A 157 30.02 9.49 5.75
CA LYS A 157 30.35 10.60 4.85
C LYS A 157 29.10 11.35 4.38
N LYS A 158 27.95 10.67 4.29
CA LYS A 158 26.67 11.27 3.86
C LYS A 158 25.86 11.88 5.01
N ARG A 159 26.21 11.59 6.27
CA ARG A 159 25.55 12.13 7.48
C ARG A 159 25.96 13.56 7.88
N ARG A 160 26.94 14.18 7.21
CA ARG A 160 27.49 15.50 7.55
C ARG A 160 27.08 16.64 6.59
N GLY A 161 26.05 16.44 5.76
CA GLY A 161 25.48 17.47 4.90
C GLY A 161 24.35 18.22 5.60
#